data_AF-A0A7K1NQJ6-F1
#
_entry.id   AF-A0A7K1NQJ6-F1
#
_cell.length_a   1.000
_cell.length_b   1.000
_cell.length_c   1.000
_cell.angle_alpha   90.00
_cell.angle_beta   90.00
_cell.angle_gamma   90.00
#
_symmetry.space_group_name_H-M   'P 1'
#
loop_
_entity.id
_entity.type
_entity.pdbx_description
1 polymer ?
#
loop_
_entity_poly.entity_id
_entity_poly.type
_entity_poly.pdbx_seq_one_letter_code
_entity_poly.pdbx_strand_id
1 'polypeptide(L)' 'MNDEDLLTRIRSLVEEEHSLREASGDGQMPDKARLKQVEESLDQCWDLLRQRRAKAGSGEDPDDAEVRPVNEVEGYKQ' A
#
# COMPACT_ATOMS: atom_id res chain seq x y z
N MET A 1 -6.20 9.90 -9.62
CA MET A 1 -5.49 8.59 -9.69
C MET A 1 -6.59 7.56 -9.70
N ASN A 2 -6.72 6.77 -10.75
CA ASN A 2 -7.90 5.92 -10.95
C ASN A 2 -7.69 4.55 -10.31
N ASP A 3 -8.76 3.75 -10.20
CA ASP A 3 -8.70 2.39 -9.63
C ASP A 3 -7.63 1.52 -10.31
N GLU A 4 -7.43 1.70 -11.62
CA GLU A 4 -6.44 0.97 -12.42
C GLU A 4 -4.99 1.33 -12.04
N ASP A 5 -4.69 2.62 -11.82
CA ASP A 5 -3.39 3.07 -11.32
C ASP A 5 -3.11 2.46 -9.95
N LEU A 6 -4.16 2.37 -9.12
CA LEU A 6 -4.12 1.86 -7.76
C LEU A 6 -3.85 0.35 -7.73
N LEU A 7 -4.52 -0.43 -8.58
CA LEU A 7 -4.26 -1.85 -8.76
C LEU A 7 -2.86 -2.11 -9.31
N THR A 8 -2.39 -1.26 -10.23
CA THR A 8 -1.02 -1.34 -10.76
C THR A 8 0.00 -1.11 -9.65
N ARG A 9 -0.22 -0.09 -8.80
CA ARG A 9 0.63 0.20 -7.64
C ARG A 9 0.66 -0.97 -6.65
N ILE A 10 -0.50 -1.54 -6.31
CA ILE A 10 -0.61 -2.72 -5.44
C ILE A 10 0.21 -3.87 -6.00
N ARG A 11 0.08 -4.16 -7.30
CA ARG A 11 0.81 -5.25 -7.94
C ARG A 11 2.33 -5.07 -7.84
N SER A 12 2.84 -3.88 -8.16
CA SER A 12 4.26 -3.58 -8.02
C SER A 12 4.76 -3.71 -6.58
N LEU A 13 3.96 -3.29 -5.60
CA LEU A 13 4.31 -3.42 -4.17
C LEU A 13 4.36 -4.90 -3.73
N VAL A 14 3.43 -5.74 -4.18
CA VAL A 14 3.44 -7.18 -3.90
C VAL A 14 4.67 -7.86 -4.54
N GLU A 15 5.02 -7.49 -5.77
CA GLU A 15 6.24 -7.99 -6.43
C GLU A 15 7.52 -7.58 -5.68
N GLU A 16 7.54 -6.36 -5.15
CA GLU A 16 8.63 -5.88 -4.31
C GLU A 16 8.71 -6.65 -2.97
N GLU A 17 7.58 -6.86 -2.30
CA GLU A 17 7.50 -7.64 -1.06
C GLU A 17 8.07 -9.06 -1.26
N HIS A 18 7.64 -9.74 -2.32
CA HIS A 18 8.14 -11.06 -2.68
C HIS A 18 9.65 -11.04 -2.91
N SER A 19 10.14 -10.08 -3.69
CA SER A 19 11.57 -9.94 -3.97
C SER A 19 12.39 -9.71 -2.69
N LEU A 20 11.88 -8.90 -1.76
CA LEU A 20 12.51 -8.65 -0.45
C LEU A 20 12.52 -9.90 0.43
N ARG A 21 11.44 -10.69 0.44
CA ARG A 21 11.38 -11.96 1.16
C ARG A 21 12.35 -13.00 0.61
N GLU A 22 12.45 -13.11 -0.73
CA GLU A 22 13.38 -14.03 -1.39
C GLU A 22 14.84 -13.63 -1.15
N ALA A 23 15.18 -12.34 -1.27
CA ALA A 23 16.53 -11.83 -1.02
C ALA A 23 17.01 -12.06 0.43
N SER A 24 16.07 -12.12 1.38
CA SER A 24 16.36 -12.41 2.79
C SER A 24 16.80 -13.86 3.02
N GLY A 25 16.53 -14.78 2.09
CA GLY A 25 16.90 -16.19 2.17
C GLY A 25 18.37 -16.46 1.81
N ASP A 26 19.03 -15.57 1.08
CA ASP A 26 20.38 -15.76 0.50
C ASP A 26 21.52 -15.35 1.47
N GLY A 27 21.24 -15.23 2.77
CA GLY A 27 22.21 -14.83 3.79
C GLY A 27 22.35 -13.31 4.00
N GLN A 28 21.55 -12.50 3.30
CA GLN A 28 21.39 -11.08 3.59
C GLN A 28 20.38 -10.89 4.74
N MET A 29 20.69 -10.02 5.71
CA MET A 29 19.74 -9.68 6.77
C MET A 29 18.45 -9.12 6.13
N PRO A 30 17.26 -9.62 6.50
CA PRO A 30 16.01 -9.14 5.94
C PRO A 30 15.86 -7.64 6.19
N ASP A 31 15.58 -6.88 5.13
CA ASP A 31 15.33 -5.44 5.21
C ASP A 31 13.91 -5.22 5.75
N LYS A 32 13.72 -5.54 7.03
CA LYS A 32 12.42 -5.50 7.72
C LYS A 32 11.80 -4.11 7.68
N ALA A 33 12.63 -3.06 7.68
CA ALA A 33 12.17 -1.69 7.54
C ALA A 33 11.54 -1.47 6.15
N ARG A 34 12.18 -1.97 5.09
CA ARG A 34 11.63 -1.89 3.74
C ARG A 34 10.36 -2.72 3.58
N LEU A 35 10.35 -3.96 4.09
CA LEU A 35 9.16 -4.82 4.06
C LEU A 35 7.96 -4.13 4.73
N LYS A 36 8.18 -3.52 5.90
CA LYS A 36 7.15 -2.78 6.62
C LYS A 36 6.62 -1.57 5.85
N GLN A 37 7.49 -0.82 5.16
CA GLN A 37 7.05 0.28 4.30
C GLN A 37 6.18 -0.21 3.14
N VAL A 38 6.52 -1.35 2.56
CA VAL A 38 5.75 -1.97 1.46
C VAL A 38 4.37 -2.41 1.97
N GLU A 39 4.32 -3.08 3.13
CA GLU A 39 3.06 -3.48 3.78
C GLU A 39 2.17 -2.27 4.11
N GLU A 40 2.74 -1.20 4.69
CA GLU A 40 2.02 0.05 4.97
C GLU A 40 1.48 0.71 3.69
N SER A 41 2.26 0.67 2.59
CA SER A 41 1.84 1.21 1.29
C SER A 41 0.71 0.38 0.67
N LEU A 42 0.75 -0.94 0.83
CA LEU A 42 -0.32 -1.84 0.39
C LEU A 42 -1.62 -1.57 1.14
N ASP A 43 -1.55 -1.41 2.47
CA ASP A 43 -2.73 -1.14 3.29
C ASP A 43 -3.42 0.17 2.88
N GLN A 44 -2.65 1.24 2.64
CA GLN A 44 -3.18 2.51 2.12
C GLN A 44 -3.87 2.35 0.77
N CYS A 45 -3.24 1.59 -0.14
CA CYS A 45 -3.82 1.36 -1.45
C CYS A 45 -5.15 0.59 -1.33
N TRP A 46 -5.20 -0.43 -0.48
CA TRP A 46 -6.43 -1.18 -0.24
C TRP A 46 -7.52 -0.34 0.45
N ASP A 47 -7.17 0.52 1.40
CA ASP A 47 -8.12 1.44 2.06
C ASP A 47 -8.72 2.42 1.05
N LEU A 48 -7.88 3.03 0.21
CA LEU A 48 -8.36 3.95 -0.82
C LEU A 48 -9.29 3.24 -1.83
N LEU A 49 -8.93 2.05 -2.31
CA LEU A 49 -9.79 1.28 -3.21
C LEU A 49 -11.15 0.96 -2.58
N ARG A 50 -11.16 0.61 -1.29
CA ARG A 50 -12.38 0.33 -0.55
C ARG A 50 -13.23 1.59 -0.39
N GLN A 51 -12.62 2.73 -0.07
CA GLN A 51 -13.30 4.02 0.05
C GLN A 51 -13.94 4.44 -1.27
N ARG A 52 -13.20 4.31 -2.38
CA ARG A 52 -13.69 4.58 -3.74
C ARG A 52 -14.89 3.72 -4.09
N ARG A 53 -14.83 2.41 -3.81
CA ARG A 53 -15.96 1.49 -4.02
C ARG A 53 -17.18 1.82 -3.15
N ALA A 54 -16.98 2.25 -1.91
CA ALA A 54 -18.07 2.65 -1.03
C ALA A 54 -18.77 3.93 -1.52
N LYS A 55 -18.01 4.94 -1.97
CA LYS A 55 -18.56 6.16 -2.58
C LYS A 55 -19.31 5.85 -3.87
N ALA A 56 -18.71 5.06 -4.77
CA ALA A 56 -19.36 4.63 -6.01
C ALA A 56 -20.68 3.87 -5.77
N GLY A 57 -20.72 2.99 -4.76
CA GLY A 57 -21.93 2.26 -4.39
C GLY A 57 -23.03 3.13 -3.75
N SER A 58 -22.66 4.28 -3.19
CA SER A 58 -23.57 5.24 -2.58
C SER A 58 -24.06 6.32 -3.57
N GLY A 59 -23.56 6.30 -4.81
CA GLY A 59 -23.86 7.31 -5.82
C GLY A 59 -23.06 8.61 -5.65
N GLU A 60 -22.04 8.61 -4.80
CA GLU A 60 -21.08 9.71 -4.62
C GLU A 60 -19.93 9.59 -5.63
N ASP A 61 -19.22 10.70 -5.87
CA ASP A 61 -18.06 10.71 -6.76
C ASP A 61 -16.90 9.89 -6.14
N PRO A 62 -16.48 8.78 -6.77
CA PRO A 62 -15.34 8.01 -6.27
C PRO A 62 -14.01 8.76 -6.34
N ASP A 63 -13.88 9.79 -7.19
CA ASP A 63 -12.67 10.61 -7.25
C ASP A 63 -12.53 11.60 -6.09
N ASP A 64 -13.61 11.82 -5.34
CA ASP A 64 -13.60 12.57 -4.08
C ASP A 64 -13.00 11.73 -2.93
N ALA A 65 -12.67 10.45 -3.15
CA ALA A 65 -11.93 9.67 -2.16
C ALA A 65 -10.50 10.19 -2.06
N GLU A 66 -10.23 10.98 -1.02
CA GLU A 66 -8.86 11.40 -0.72
C GLU A 66 -8.09 10.24 -0.09
N VAL A 67 -6.86 9.99 -0.59
CA VAL A 67 -5.88 9.16 0.13
C VAL A 67 -5.77 9.78 1.51
N ARG A 68 -6.26 9.08 2.55
CA ARG A 68 -5.93 9.51 3.90
C ARG A 68 -4.41 9.50 3.96
N PRO A 69 -3.76 10.64 4.28
CA PRO A 69 -2.32 10.62 4.51
C PRO A 69 -2.08 9.47 5.48
N VAL A 70 -1.03 8.69 5.27
CA VAL A 70 -0.48 7.85 6.33
C VAL A 70 -0.45 8.75 7.52
N ASN A 71 -1.37 8.52 8.45
CA ASN A 71 -1.49 9.34 9.62
C ASN A 71 -0.25 8.97 10.39
N GLU A 72 0.81 9.73 10.14
CA GLU A 72 1.97 9.89 10.99
C GLU A 72 2.29 8.58 11.71
N VAL A 73 2.72 7.55 10.97
CA VAL A 73 3.56 6.52 11.60
C VAL A 73 4.96 7.11 11.78
N GLU A 74 5.04 8.34 12.34
CA GLU A 74 6.17 8.75 13.17
C GLU A 74 6.12 7.88 14.43
N GLY A 75 6.59 6.65 14.28
CA GLY A 75 6.62 5.68 15.36
C GLY A 75 7.57 4.51 15.13
N TYR A 76 8.24 4.43 13.98
CA TYR A 76 9.38 3.52 13.79
C TYR A 76 10.71 4.30 13.75
N LYS A 77 10.90 5.11 14.78
CA LYS A 77 12.22 5.26 15.42
C LYS A 77 12.13 4.58 16.79
N GLN A 78 12.38 3.27 16.85
CA GLN A 78 13.17 2.63 17.92
C GLN A 78 13.44 1.17 17.62
#